data_AF-A0A358R186-F1
#
_entry.id   AF-A0A358R186-F1
#
_cell.length_a   1.000
_cell.length_b   1.000
_cell.length_c   1.000
_cell.angle_alpha   90.00
_cell.angle_beta   90.00
_cell.angle_gamma   90.00
#
_symmetry.space_group_name_H-M   'P 1'
#
loop_
_entity.id
_entity.type
_entity.pdbx_description
1 polymer ?
#
loop_
_entity_poly.entity_id
_entity_poly.type
_entity_poly.pdbx_seq_one_letter_code
_entity_poly.pdbx_strand_id
1 'polypeptide(L)'
;MVKIFALKRCILIPALAFVLLVSGCSDADNGKISPNQDGAKAPPSAESDNGSRQGDSAVQVIDQQKALISRVMELARQGKVVNSQFAAEETVIDDVEKEWGRPEKTDYVPEAKGNFASYTGRGVVIGYNKGSQVFDIRSYDSELKKITLSGVRGVLGSPAHTSSYNNQDILGYTAGDKFKIRFVFPRSTTDTTDPALDHVSVFYPRGTVNSMSEDPGLEW
;
A
#
# COMPACT_ATOMS: atom_id res chain seq x y z
N MET A 1 7.23 -16.43 -38.07
CA MET A 1 7.91 -15.13 -38.23
C MET A 1 6.92 -14.13 -38.80
N VAL A 2 6.35 -13.27 -37.96
CA VAL A 2 5.48 -12.18 -38.39
C VAL A 2 5.94 -10.94 -37.62
N LYS A 3 6.63 -10.04 -38.32
CA LYS A 3 7.05 -8.72 -37.82
C LYS A 3 5.89 -7.76 -38.08
N ILE A 4 5.28 -7.21 -37.02
CA ILE A 4 4.32 -6.12 -37.14
C ILE A 4 4.87 -4.90 -36.40
N PHE A 5 4.83 -3.79 -37.12
CA PHE A 5 5.52 -2.54 -36.91
C PHE A 5 5.03 -1.77 -35.67
N ALA A 6 5.97 -1.27 -34.88
CA ALA A 6 5.73 -0.29 -33.83
C ALA A 6 5.52 1.11 -34.44
N LEU A 7 4.32 1.67 -34.31
CA LEU A 7 4.02 3.04 -34.70
C LEU A 7 4.24 3.96 -33.50
N LYS A 8 5.40 4.62 -33.46
CA LYS A 8 5.71 5.70 -32.51
C LYS A 8 4.80 6.89 -32.79
N ARG A 9 3.96 7.28 -31.82
CA ARG A 9 3.29 8.58 -31.81
C ARG A 9 3.96 9.46 -30.75
N CYS A 10 4.83 10.35 -31.23
CA CYS A 10 5.26 11.54 -30.49
C CYS A 10 4.06 12.50 -30.43
N ILE A 11 3.60 12.84 -29.23
CA ILE A 11 2.65 13.94 -29.03
C ILE A 11 3.34 14.98 -28.16
N LEU A 12 3.35 16.21 -28.67
CA LEU A 12 4.03 17.39 -28.14
C LEU A 12 3.41 17.86 -26.82
N ILE A 13 4.29 18.30 -25.91
CA ILE A 13 3.97 19.00 -24.66
C ILE A 13 3.90 20.51 -24.98
N PRO A 14 2.77 21.21 -24.74
CA PRO A 14 2.80 22.66 -24.61
C PRO A 14 3.14 23.04 -23.17
N ALA A 15 4.33 23.61 -22.99
CA ALA A 15 4.75 24.31 -21.78
C ALA A 15 3.91 25.58 -21.61
N LEU A 16 3.13 25.66 -20.53
CA LEU A 16 2.46 26.89 -20.13
C LEU A 16 3.21 27.50 -18.94
N ALA A 17 4.04 28.49 -19.26
CA ALA A 17 4.67 29.37 -18.29
C ALA A 17 3.63 30.35 -17.74
N PHE A 18 3.48 30.43 -16.42
CA PHE A 18 2.79 31.54 -15.77
C PHE A 18 3.76 32.27 -14.85
N VAL A 19 3.89 33.56 -15.12
CA VAL A 19 4.86 34.49 -14.55
C VAL A 19 4.36 35.05 -13.21
N LEU A 20 5.36 35.35 -12.38
CA LEU A 20 5.41 35.99 -11.07
C LEU A 20 4.43 37.14 -10.80
N LEU A 21 3.96 37.21 -9.55
CA LEU A 21 3.67 38.48 -8.87
C LEU A 21 4.54 38.59 -7.61
N VAL A 22 5.28 39.70 -7.55
CA VAL A 22 6.13 40.16 -6.46
C VAL A 22 5.39 41.29 -5.76
N SER A 23 5.35 41.28 -4.43
CA SER A 23 5.08 42.42 -3.51
C SER A 23 5.30 41.86 -2.10
N GLY A 24 6.12 42.36 -1.17
CA GLY A 24 6.93 43.57 -1.05
C GLY A 24 6.96 43.96 0.44
N CYS A 25 8.17 44.20 0.98
CA CYS A 25 8.57 45.02 2.17
C CYS A 25 7.88 44.80 3.54
N SER A 26 8.43 44.98 4.74
CA SER A 26 9.72 45.25 5.40
C SER A 26 9.44 44.93 6.90
N ASP A 27 10.37 44.55 7.76
CA ASP A 27 11.16 45.49 8.57
C ASP A 27 12.22 44.73 9.39
N ALA A 28 13.34 45.42 9.57
CA ALA A 28 14.42 45.07 10.48
C ALA A 28 14.16 45.67 11.87
N ASP A 29 14.53 44.95 12.92
CA ASP A 29 15.05 45.60 14.13
C ASP A 29 16.24 44.81 14.68
N ASN A 30 17.28 45.56 14.99
CA ASN A 30 18.59 45.11 15.42
C ASN A 30 18.97 45.94 16.65
N GLY A 31 19.19 45.28 17.78
CA GLY A 31 19.72 45.86 19.02
C GLY A 31 19.22 45.07 20.23
N LYS A 32 20.03 44.63 21.20
CA LYS A 32 21.27 45.19 21.77
C LYS A 32 22.10 44.09 22.43
N ILE A 33 23.40 44.35 22.55
CA ILE A 33 24.40 43.58 23.31
C ILE A 33 24.76 44.30 24.63
N SER A 34 25.02 43.49 25.68
CA SER A 34 25.90 43.67 26.87
C SER A 34 25.43 44.43 28.13
N PRO A 35 26.12 44.29 29.31
CA PRO A 35 26.93 43.15 29.87
C PRO A 35 26.78 42.90 31.41
N ASN A 36 27.28 41.76 31.93
CA ASN A 36 28.07 41.52 33.19
C ASN A 36 28.03 40.01 33.56
N GLN A 37 29.11 39.22 33.72
CA GLN A 37 30.19 39.17 34.75
C GLN A 37 29.65 39.12 36.20
N ASP A 38 29.98 38.21 37.11
CA ASP A 38 30.99 37.15 37.26
C ASP A 38 30.50 36.11 38.31
N GLY A 39 31.08 34.90 38.34
CA GLY A 39 30.95 34.01 39.50
C GLY A 39 31.30 32.54 39.25
N ALA A 40 32.59 32.21 39.28
CA ALA A 40 33.12 30.86 39.14
C ALA A 40 32.77 29.92 40.31
N LYS A 41 32.37 28.67 40.01
CA LYS A 41 32.77 27.46 40.74
C LYS A 41 32.44 26.19 39.95
N ALA A 42 33.43 25.36 39.67
CA ALA A 42 33.30 23.96 39.25
C ALA A 42 34.36 23.13 40.02
N PRO A 43 34.28 21.79 40.09
CA PRO A 43 33.15 20.87 39.87
C PRO A 43 32.95 19.91 41.10
N PRO A 44 32.06 18.92 41.03
CA PRO A 44 32.62 17.59 40.76
C PRO A 44 31.86 16.82 39.68
N SER A 45 32.64 15.96 39.03
CA SER A 45 32.28 15.00 38.01
C SER A 45 31.06 14.16 38.39
N ALA A 46 30.04 14.17 37.53
CA ALA A 46 29.04 13.12 37.46
C ALA A 46 29.04 12.61 36.01
N GLU A 47 29.05 11.29 35.91
CA GLU A 47 29.33 10.48 34.73
C GLU A 47 28.51 10.88 33.51
N SER A 48 29.22 10.93 32.38
CA SER A 48 28.62 10.94 31.06
C SER A 48 27.99 9.57 30.82
N ASP A 49 26.71 9.42 31.16
CA ASP A 49 25.87 8.33 30.67
C ASP A 49 25.61 8.56 29.18
N ASN A 50 26.57 8.12 28.36
CA ASN A 50 26.41 8.01 26.92
C ASN A 50 25.93 6.58 26.61
N GLY A 51 24.72 6.27 27.08
CA GLY A 51 24.04 4.99 26.91
C GLY A 51 22.90 5.07 25.86
N SER A 52 23.18 4.57 24.66
CA SER A 52 22.22 3.95 23.71
C SER A 52 20.90 4.68 23.38
N ARG A 53 20.93 5.71 22.53
CA ARG A 53 19.72 6.20 21.82
C ARG A 53 19.34 5.39 20.56
N GLN A 54 20.07 4.31 20.28
CA GLN A 54 19.93 3.57 19.01
C GLN A 54 18.96 2.38 19.09
N GLY A 55 18.51 2.00 20.29
CA GLY A 55 17.56 0.89 20.48
C GLY A 55 16.08 1.31 20.39
N ASP A 56 15.75 2.52 20.83
CA ASP A 56 14.36 2.95 21.01
C ASP A 56 13.62 3.14 19.68
N SER A 57 14.31 3.71 18.68
CA SER A 57 13.73 3.92 17.34
C SER A 57 13.51 2.63 16.56
N ALA A 58 14.38 1.63 16.71
CA ALA A 58 14.22 0.33 16.02
C ALA A 58 13.06 -0.48 16.61
N VAL A 59 12.91 -0.48 17.95
CA VAL A 59 11.77 -1.09 18.64
C VAL A 59 10.46 -0.41 18.23
N GLN A 60 10.44 0.93 18.20
CA GLN A 60 9.27 1.68 17.79
C GLN A 60 8.84 1.37 16.33
N VAL A 61 9.79 1.23 15.41
CA VAL A 61 9.50 0.86 14.00
C VAL A 61 8.91 -0.55 13.91
N ILE A 62 9.43 -1.51 14.68
CA ILE A 62 8.90 -2.88 14.73
C ILE A 62 7.45 -2.86 15.26
N ASP A 63 7.19 -2.12 16.32
CA ASP A 63 5.85 -2.01 16.92
C ASP A 63 4.85 -1.37 15.96
N GLN A 64 5.25 -0.31 15.25
CA GLN A 64 4.42 0.35 14.23
C GLN A 64 4.08 -0.59 13.07
N GLN A 65 5.07 -1.32 12.56
CA GLN A 65 4.84 -2.30 11.50
C GLN A 65 3.89 -3.41 11.96
N LYS A 66 4.09 -3.95 13.17
CA LYS A 66 3.22 -4.98 13.75
C LYS A 66 1.79 -4.49 13.92
N ALA A 67 1.60 -3.26 14.38
CA ALA A 67 0.29 -2.63 14.50
C ALA A 67 -0.38 -2.49 13.13
N LEU A 68 0.36 -2.05 12.10
CA LEU A 68 -0.17 -1.91 10.76
C LEU A 68 -0.56 -3.26 10.14
N ILE A 69 0.27 -4.29 10.25
CA ILE A 69 -0.06 -5.65 9.78
C ILE A 69 -1.33 -6.16 10.48
N SER A 70 -1.45 -5.92 11.80
CA SER A 70 -2.62 -6.34 12.56
C SER A 70 -3.90 -5.65 12.09
N ARG A 71 -3.83 -4.33 11.82
CA ARG A 71 -4.94 -3.54 11.26
C ARG A 71 -5.35 -4.02 9.86
N VAL A 72 -4.37 -4.29 8.99
CA VAL A 72 -4.62 -4.85 7.65
C VAL A 72 -5.37 -6.18 7.75
N MET A 73 -4.96 -7.06 8.66
CA MET A 73 -5.66 -8.33 8.90
C MET A 73 -7.07 -8.15 9.47
N GLU A 74 -7.28 -7.17 10.36
CA GLU A 74 -8.60 -6.86 10.89
C GLU A 74 -9.57 -6.36 9.82
N LEU A 75 -9.10 -5.51 8.90
CA LEU A 75 -9.88 -5.07 7.74
C LEU A 75 -10.16 -6.24 6.79
N ALA A 76 -9.17 -7.11 6.55
CA ALA A 76 -9.33 -8.26 5.66
C ALA A 76 -10.40 -9.24 6.15
N ARG A 77 -10.53 -9.44 7.47
CA ARG A 77 -11.62 -10.25 8.05
C ARG A 77 -13.01 -9.68 7.78
N GLN A 78 -13.09 -8.39 7.48
CA GLN A 78 -14.31 -7.68 7.10
C GLN A 78 -14.46 -7.55 5.57
N GLY A 79 -13.62 -8.22 4.79
CA GLY A 79 -13.62 -8.10 3.32
C GLY A 79 -13.06 -6.77 2.80
N LYS A 80 -12.41 -5.96 3.65
CA LYS A 80 -11.94 -4.60 3.35
C LYS A 80 -10.42 -4.54 3.27
N VAL A 81 -9.92 -3.50 2.61
CA VAL A 81 -8.51 -3.09 2.65
C VAL A 81 -8.36 -1.74 3.32
N VAL A 82 -7.13 -1.35 3.66
CA VAL A 82 -6.82 0.06 3.95
C VAL A 82 -7.22 0.94 2.76
N ASN A 83 -7.50 2.23 3.00
CA ASN A 83 -7.88 3.23 1.99
C ASN A 83 -9.12 2.96 1.11
N SER A 84 -9.95 1.96 1.46
CA SER A 84 -11.26 1.73 0.85
C SER A 84 -12.32 1.43 1.90
N GLN A 85 -13.55 1.93 1.69
CA GLN A 85 -14.70 1.61 2.55
C GLN A 85 -15.47 0.36 2.11
N PHE A 86 -15.25 -0.07 0.87
CA PHE A 86 -15.97 -1.18 0.26
C PHE A 86 -15.47 -2.53 0.75
N ALA A 87 -16.40 -3.47 0.89
CA ALA A 87 -16.13 -4.84 1.28
C ALA A 87 -16.43 -5.80 0.12
N ALA A 88 -15.51 -6.74 -0.14
CA ALA A 88 -15.78 -7.89 -1.00
C ALA A 88 -16.97 -8.69 -0.46
N GLU A 89 -17.65 -9.46 -1.31
CA GLU A 89 -18.95 -10.12 -1.05
C GLU A 89 -20.15 -9.15 -1.00
N GLU A 90 -20.06 -8.08 -0.21
CA GLU A 90 -21.21 -7.21 0.08
C GLU A 90 -21.42 -6.09 -0.95
N THR A 91 -20.35 -5.64 -1.61
CA THR A 91 -20.40 -4.51 -2.55
C THR A 91 -20.65 -4.98 -3.98
N VAL A 92 -21.38 -4.19 -4.77
CA VAL A 92 -21.42 -4.28 -6.23
C VAL A 92 -20.71 -3.10 -6.89
N ILE A 93 -20.15 -3.29 -8.08
CA ILE A 93 -19.36 -2.24 -8.75
C ILE A 93 -20.18 -0.95 -9.02
N ASP A 94 -21.48 -1.05 -9.24
CA ASP A 94 -22.35 0.10 -9.47
C ASP A 94 -22.38 1.06 -8.26
N ASP A 95 -22.33 0.52 -7.04
CA ASP A 95 -22.26 1.34 -5.82
C ASP A 95 -20.90 2.04 -5.68
N VAL A 96 -19.83 1.38 -6.12
CA VAL A 96 -18.50 2.00 -6.20
C VAL A 96 -18.52 3.15 -7.20
N GLU A 97 -19.06 2.93 -8.41
CA GLU A 97 -19.12 3.96 -9.44
C GLU A 97 -20.02 5.14 -9.06
N LYS A 98 -21.09 4.88 -8.30
CA LYS A 98 -21.96 5.92 -7.76
C LYS A 98 -21.23 6.83 -6.77
N GLU A 99 -20.39 6.24 -5.92
CA GLU A 99 -19.66 6.97 -4.87
C GLU A 99 -18.37 7.63 -5.40
N TRP A 100 -17.64 6.94 -6.28
CA TRP A 100 -16.31 7.36 -6.73
C TRP A 100 -16.27 7.89 -8.17
N GLY A 101 -17.35 7.76 -8.93
CA GLY A 101 -17.35 7.97 -10.38
C GLY A 101 -16.82 6.74 -11.12
N ARG A 102 -16.71 6.85 -12.45
CA ARG A 102 -16.19 5.76 -13.29
C ARG A 102 -14.69 5.54 -13.05
N PRO A 103 -14.19 4.29 -13.13
CA PRO A 103 -12.75 4.01 -13.04
C PRO A 103 -11.99 4.61 -14.22
N GLU A 104 -10.70 4.91 -14.05
CA GLU A 104 -9.88 5.38 -15.16
C GLU A 104 -9.64 4.28 -16.19
N LYS A 105 -9.65 3.02 -15.75
CA LYS A 105 -9.49 1.85 -16.62
C LYS A 105 -10.21 0.64 -16.04
N THR A 106 -10.79 -0.18 -16.90
CA THR A 106 -11.25 -1.53 -16.54
C THR A 106 -10.62 -2.55 -17.48
N ASP A 107 -9.95 -3.56 -16.92
CA ASP A 107 -9.39 -4.68 -17.67
C ASP A 107 -10.07 -5.99 -17.26
N TYR A 108 -10.38 -6.84 -18.24
CA TYR A 108 -10.77 -8.21 -17.95
C TYR A 108 -9.53 -9.08 -17.75
N VAL A 109 -9.46 -9.80 -16.63
CA VAL A 109 -8.36 -10.72 -16.29
C VAL A 109 -8.88 -12.16 -16.40
N PRO A 110 -8.51 -12.91 -17.45
CA PRO A 110 -9.04 -14.25 -17.69
C PRO A 110 -8.79 -15.24 -16.54
N GLU A 111 -7.61 -15.18 -15.92
CA GLU A 111 -7.23 -16.06 -14.81
C GLU A 111 -8.12 -15.83 -13.59
N ALA A 112 -8.50 -14.57 -13.35
CA ALA A 112 -9.41 -14.16 -12.29
C ALA A 112 -10.89 -14.20 -12.68
N LYS A 113 -11.19 -14.46 -13.96
CA LYS A 113 -12.55 -14.54 -14.52
C LYS A 113 -13.41 -13.32 -14.17
N GLY A 114 -12.78 -12.15 -14.13
CA GLY A 114 -13.40 -10.94 -13.61
C GLY A 114 -12.82 -9.68 -14.24
N ASN A 115 -13.55 -8.58 -14.07
CA ASN A 115 -13.13 -7.25 -14.47
C ASN A 115 -12.46 -6.55 -13.30
N PHE A 116 -11.40 -5.79 -13.58
CA PHE A 116 -10.63 -5.04 -12.58
C PHE A 116 -10.68 -3.56 -12.93
N ALA A 117 -11.49 -2.82 -12.17
CA ALA A 117 -11.67 -1.38 -12.26
C ALA A 117 -10.58 -0.67 -11.45
N SER A 118 -9.74 0.10 -12.12
CA SER A 118 -8.64 0.86 -11.54
C SER A 118 -9.10 2.27 -11.16
N TYR A 119 -8.90 2.61 -9.89
CA TYR A 119 -9.09 3.94 -9.30
C TYR A 119 -7.73 4.45 -8.83
N THR A 120 -6.87 4.75 -9.78
CA THR A 120 -5.46 5.12 -9.59
C THR A 120 -5.29 6.32 -8.68
N GLY A 121 -6.16 7.34 -8.77
CA GLY A 121 -6.15 8.49 -7.87
C GLY A 121 -6.42 8.14 -6.39
N ARG A 122 -6.99 6.96 -6.14
CA ARG A 122 -7.26 6.41 -4.79
C ARG A 122 -6.27 5.30 -4.40
N GLY A 123 -5.43 4.85 -5.33
CA GLY A 123 -4.58 3.68 -5.10
C GLY A 123 -5.37 2.40 -4.85
N VAL A 124 -6.55 2.25 -5.49
CA VAL A 124 -7.43 1.08 -5.29
C VAL A 124 -7.77 0.43 -6.64
N VAL A 125 -7.83 -0.90 -6.66
CA VAL A 125 -8.39 -1.67 -7.78
C VAL A 125 -9.52 -2.55 -7.25
N ILE A 126 -10.68 -2.50 -7.93
CA ILE A 126 -11.86 -3.29 -7.60
C ILE A 126 -12.05 -4.40 -8.64
N GLY A 127 -11.86 -5.65 -8.23
CA GLY A 127 -12.19 -6.84 -8.99
C GLY A 127 -13.62 -7.28 -8.77
N TYR A 128 -14.40 -7.43 -9.85
CA TYR A 128 -15.80 -7.82 -9.80
C TYR A 128 -16.16 -8.86 -10.88
N ASN A 129 -17.10 -9.73 -10.55
CA ASN A 129 -17.52 -10.83 -11.42
C ASN A 129 -18.58 -10.35 -12.44
N LYS A 130 -19.03 -11.25 -13.32
CA LYS A 130 -20.05 -10.95 -14.34
C LYS A 130 -21.39 -10.47 -13.74
N GLY A 131 -21.69 -10.85 -12.50
CA GLY A 131 -22.86 -10.40 -11.74
C GLY A 131 -22.64 -9.11 -10.97
N SER A 132 -21.60 -8.34 -11.29
CA SER A 132 -21.24 -7.07 -10.65
C SER A 132 -20.80 -7.15 -9.19
N GLN A 133 -20.81 -8.33 -8.56
CA GLN A 133 -20.34 -8.49 -7.18
C GLN A 133 -18.82 -8.33 -7.10
N VAL A 134 -18.37 -7.51 -6.16
CA VAL A 134 -16.96 -7.34 -5.83
C VAL A 134 -16.44 -8.59 -5.13
N PHE A 135 -15.36 -9.16 -5.66
CA PHE A 135 -14.71 -10.34 -5.08
C PHE A 135 -13.23 -10.11 -4.75
N ASP A 136 -12.60 -9.04 -5.25
CA ASP A 136 -11.20 -8.70 -5.00
C ASP A 136 -11.09 -7.19 -4.80
N ILE A 137 -10.42 -6.75 -3.74
CA ILE A 137 -10.10 -5.35 -3.53
C ILE A 137 -8.61 -5.24 -3.27
N ARG A 138 -7.91 -4.46 -4.11
CA ARG A 138 -6.48 -4.20 -3.97
C ARG A 138 -6.24 -2.80 -3.45
N SER A 139 -5.33 -2.68 -2.50
CA SER A 139 -4.86 -1.39 -2.01
C SER A 139 -3.36 -1.25 -2.25
N TYR A 140 -3.00 -0.13 -2.88
CA TYR A 140 -1.64 0.35 -3.12
C TYR A 140 -1.29 1.50 -2.16
N ASP A 141 -1.94 1.57 -0.99
CA ASP A 141 -1.68 2.67 -0.05
C ASP A 141 -0.19 2.77 0.30
N SER A 142 0.33 3.99 0.29
CA SER A 142 1.73 4.26 0.60
C SER A 142 2.14 3.80 2.01
N GLU A 143 1.19 3.72 2.96
CA GLU A 143 1.47 3.23 4.31
C GLU A 143 1.93 1.77 4.32
N LEU A 144 1.50 0.98 3.32
CA LEU A 144 1.89 -0.43 3.17
C LEU A 144 3.40 -0.60 2.95
N LYS A 145 4.11 0.42 2.45
CA LYS A 145 5.57 0.38 2.28
C LYS A 145 6.35 0.27 3.59
N LYS A 146 5.68 0.44 4.73
CA LYS A 146 6.24 0.20 6.08
C LYS A 146 6.26 -1.28 6.47
N ILE A 147 5.62 -2.14 5.67
CA ILE A 147 5.56 -3.58 5.87
C ILE A 147 6.64 -4.25 5.01
N THR A 148 7.44 -5.13 5.59
CA THR A 148 8.43 -5.96 4.90
C THR A 148 8.00 -7.43 4.83
N LEU A 149 8.60 -8.19 3.92
CA LEU A 149 8.35 -9.62 3.75
C LEU A 149 8.61 -10.40 5.05
N SER A 150 9.72 -10.11 5.71
CA SER A 150 10.10 -10.71 6.99
C SER A 150 9.15 -10.29 8.11
N GLY A 151 8.67 -9.03 8.12
CA GLY A 151 7.70 -8.53 9.09
C GLY A 151 6.36 -9.27 9.02
N VAL A 152 5.83 -9.50 7.82
CA VAL A 152 4.60 -10.30 7.64
C VAL A 152 4.78 -11.71 8.19
N ARG A 153 5.87 -12.39 7.85
CA ARG A 153 6.16 -13.74 8.37
C ARG A 153 6.38 -13.74 9.88
N GLY A 154 7.02 -12.73 10.42
CA GLY A 154 7.28 -12.60 11.86
C GLY A 154 6.00 -12.37 12.68
N VAL A 155 5.04 -11.61 12.14
CA VAL A 155 3.78 -11.28 12.84
C VAL A 155 2.70 -12.34 12.63
N LEU A 156 2.57 -12.87 11.40
CA LEU A 156 1.49 -13.79 11.03
C LEU A 156 1.91 -15.26 10.98
N GLY A 157 3.21 -15.55 11.07
CA GLY A 157 3.75 -16.89 10.93
C GLY A 157 3.73 -17.39 9.47
N SER A 158 3.68 -18.70 9.32
CA SER A 158 3.69 -19.36 8.00
C SER A 158 2.43 -19.02 7.20
N PRO A 159 2.58 -18.62 5.92
CA PRO A 159 1.45 -18.37 5.03
C PRO A 159 0.73 -19.67 4.68
N ALA A 160 -0.57 -19.58 4.43
CA ALA A 160 -1.39 -20.68 3.94
C ALA A 160 -1.18 -20.93 2.44
N HIS A 161 -0.67 -19.93 1.70
CA HIS A 161 -0.32 -20.05 0.29
C HIS A 161 0.92 -19.22 -0.04
N THR A 162 1.77 -19.73 -0.92
CA THR A 162 2.86 -18.95 -1.53
C THR A 162 2.89 -19.17 -3.03
N SER A 163 3.16 -18.12 -3.77
CA SER A 163 3.38 -18.19 -5.21
C SER A 163 4.29 -17.05 -5.67
N SER A 164 4.79 -17.16 -6.90
CA SER A 164 5.54 -16.10 -7.55
C SER A 164 5.00 -15.90 -8.96
N TYR A 165 4.72 -14.66 -9.33
CA TYR A 165 4.17 -14.30 -10.63
C TYR A 165 4.64 -12.90 -11.02
N ASN A 166 4.97 -12.68 -12.30
CA ASN A 166 5.34 -11.37 -12.85
C ASN A 166 6.33 -10.56 -11.99
N ASN A 167 7.45 -11.17 -11.60
CA ASN A 167 8.46 -10.57 -10.72
C ASN A 167 7.93 -10.14 -9.34
N GLN A 168 6.91 -10.82 -8.84
CA GLN A 168 6.38 -10.63 -7.49
C GLN A 168 6.39 -11.94 -6.71
N ASP A 169 6.52 -11.82 -5.39
CA ASP A 169 6.34 -12.90 -4.42
C ASP A 169 5.03 -12.63 -3.65
N ILE A 170 4.19 -13.66 -3.53
CA ILE A 170 2.86 -13.55 -2.95
C ILE A 170 2.79 -14.44 -1.71
N LEU A 171 2.41 -13.85 -0.57
CA LEU A 171 2.07 -14.57 0.66
C LEU A 171 0.56 -14.50 0.90
N GLY A 172 -0.11 -15.65 0.88
CA GLY A 172 -1.54 -15.78 1.16
C GLY A 172 -1.82 -16.22 2.59
N TYR A 173 -2.74 -15.53 3.26
CA TYR A 173 -3.26 -15.88 4.58
C TYR A 173 -4.79 -15.94 4.55
N THR A 174 -5.39 -16.78 5.39
CA THR A 174 -6.83 -16.74 5.62
C THR A 174 -7.18 -15.53 6.47
N ALA A 175 -8.33 -14.92 6.20
CA ALA A 175 -8.84 -13.75 6.93
C ALA A 175 -10.29 -14.04 7.36
N GLY A 176 -10.42 -14.86 8.41
CA GLY A 176 -11.71 -15.43 8.81
C GLY A 176 -12.16 -16.54 7.87
N ASP A 177 -13.45 -16.84 7.89
CA ASP A 177 -14.00 -18.02 7.19
C ASP A 177 -14.27 -17.77 5.71
N LYS A 178 -14.47 -16.51 5.33
CA LYS A 178 -14.92 -16.12 3.99
C LYS A 178 -13.83 -15.54 3.10
N PHE A 179 -12.86 -14.85 3.71
CA PHE A 179 -11.91 -14.03 2.97
C PHE A 179 -10.49 -14.59 3.08
N LYS A 180 -9.70 -14.23 2.08
CA LYS A 180 -8.27 -14.45 2.03
C LYS A 180 -7.60 -13.12 1.78
N ILE A 181 -6.37 -12.96 2.25
CA ILE A 181 -5.54 -11.80 1.94
C ILE A 181 -4.25 -12.26 1.30
N ARG A 182 -3.85 -11.58 0.23
CA ARG A 182 -2.56 -11.70 -0.43
C ARG A 182 -1.73 -10.48 -0.12
N PHE A 183 -0.57 -10.71 0.48
CA PHE A 183 0.50 -9.72 0.59
C PHE A 183 1.43 -9.91 -0.61
N VAL A 184 1.51 -8.90 -1.48
CA VAL A 184 2.26 -8.99 -2.73
C VAL A 184 3.50 -8.12 -2.63
N PHE A 185 4.67 -8.74 -2.78
CA PHE A 185 5.97 -8.09 -2.69
C PHE A 185 6.64 -8.09 -4.07
N PRO A 186 7.49 -7.09 -4.39
CA PRO A 186 8.49 -7.27 -5.43
C PRO A 186 9.31 -8.53 -5.16
N ARG A 187 9.71 -9.25 -6.21
CA ARG A 187 10.49 -10.48 -6.04
C ARG A 187 11.82 -10.17 -5.37
N SER A 188 12.14 -10.97 -4.35
CA SER A 188 13.41 -10.83 -3.63
C SER A 188 14.58 -11.08 -4.58
N THR A 189 15.62 -10.24 -4.48
CA THR A 189 16.87 -10.36 -5.25
C THR A 189 18.06 -10.53 -4.31
N THR A 190 19.25 -10.70 -4.87
CA THR A 190 20.50 -10.67 -4.08
C THR A 190 20.69 -9.34 -3.35
N ASP A 191 20.21 -8.25 -3.95
CA ASP A 191 20.40 -6.88 -3.44
C ASP A 191 19.25 -6.44 -2.52
N THR A 192 18.10 -7.12 -2.60
CA THR A 192 16.92 -6.82 -1.78
C THR A 192 16.26 -8.12 -1.34
N THR A 193 16.71 -8.64 -0.21
CA THR A 193 16.25 -9.92 0.38
C THR A 193 15.00 -9.77 1.24
N ASP A 194 14.72 -8.57 1.73
CA ASP A 194 13.52 -8.23 2.51
C ASP A 194 12.76 -7.05 1.89
N PRO A 195 12.11 -7.25 0.73
CA PRO A 195 11.43 -6.18 0.03
C PRO A 195 10.26 -5.62 0.84
N ALA A 196 10.02 -4.31 0.69
CA ALA A 196 8.81 -3.66 1.17
C ALA A 196 7.59 -4.11 0.36
N LEU A 197 6.43 -4.18 1.01
CA LEU A 197 5.18 -4.62 0.44
C LEU A 197 4.78 -3.75 -0.76
N ASP A 198 4.36 -4.37 -1.86
CA ASP A 198 3.85 -3.64 -3.01
C ASP A 198 2.43 -3.15 -2.75
N HIS A 199 1.54 -4.11 -2.54
CA HIS A 199 0.13 -3.94 -2.29
C HIS A 199 -0.44 -5.14 -1.53
N VAL A 200 -1.67 -4.98 -1.05
CA VAL A 200 -2.48 -6.10 -0.56
C VAL A 200 -3.69 -6.33 -1.47
N SER A 201 -4.19 -7.56 -1.51
CA SER A 201 -5.47 -7.91 -2.12
C SER A 201 -6.30 -8.71 -1.13
N VAL A 202 -7.49 -8.23 -0.80
CA VAL A 202 -8.49 -8.99 -0.03
C VAL A 202 -9.47 -9.61 -1.00
N PHE A 203 -9.60 -10.94 -0.89
CA PHE A 203 -10.21 -11.79 -1.88
C PHE A 203 -11.31 -12.64 -1.25
N TYR A 204 -12.45 -12.74 -1.95
CA TYR A 204 -13.60 -13.58 -1.61
C TYR A 204 -13.72 -14.73 -2.63
N PRO A 205 -13.14 -15.91 -2.35
CA PRO A 205 -13.12 -17.06 -3.26
C PRO A 205 -14.48 -17.41 -3.86
N ARG A 206 -15.52 -17.46 -3.02
CA ARG A 206 -16.87 -17.84 -3.43
C ARG A 206 -17.47 -16.90 -4.49
N GLY A 207 -17.02 -15.65 -4.55
CA GLY A 207 -17.43 -14.69 -5.57
C GLY A 207 -16.94 -15.03 -6.98
N THR A 208 -16.09 -16.04 -7.13
CA THR A 208 -15.55 -16.50 -8.43
C THR A 208 -16.12 -17.84 -8.88
N VAL A 209 -16.97 -18.48 -8.08
CA VAL A 209 -17.65 -19.74 -8.44
C VAL A 209 -18.62 -19.49 -9.59
N ASN A 210 -18.61 -20.37 -10.60
CA ASN A 210 -19.62 -20.38 -11.66
C ASN A 210 -20.31 -21.73 -11.73
N SER A 211 -21.47 -21.84 -11.06
CA SER A 211 -22.27 -23.07 -11.02
C SER A 211 -22.83 -23.49 -12.38
N MET A 212 -22.97 -22.57 -13.35
CA MET A 212 -23.49 -22.90 -14.68
C MET A 212 -22.46 -23.64 -15.55
N SER A 213 -21.17 -23.49 -15.25
CA SER A 213 -20.07 -24.16 -15.95
C SER A 213 -19.32 -25.16 -15.06
N GLU A 214 -19.89 -25.52 -13.91
CA GLU A 214 -19.26 -26.39 -12.89
C GLU A 214 -17.85 -25.93 -12.48
N ASP A 215 -17.61 -24.62 -12.54
CA ASP A 215 -16.34 -24.03 -12.23
C ASP A 215 -16.25 -23.76 -10.72
N PRO A 216 -15.32 -24.39 -9.99
CA PRO A 216 -15.22 -24.26 -8.54
C PRO A 216 -14.74 -22.87 -8.10
N GLY A 217 -14.34 -22.00 -9.04
CA GLY A 217 -13.76 -20.70 -8.73
C GLY A 217 -12.30 -20.78 -8.34
N LEU A 218 -11.75 -19.63 -7.98
CA LEU A 218 -10.39 -19.47 -7.51
C LEU A 218 -10.33 -19.62 -6.00
N GLU A 219 -9.33 -20.36 -5.55
CA GLU A 219 -9.02 -20.47 -4.13
C GLU A 219 -8.05 -19.38 -3.66
N TRP A 220 -7.03 -19.00 -4.42
CA TRP A 220 -6.02 -18.01 -4.02
C TRP A 220 -5.76 -17.00 -5.13
#